data_AF-A0A8C4QZF9-F1
#
_entry.id   AF-A0A8C4QZF9-F1
#
_cell.length_a   1.000
_cell.length_b   1.000
_cell.length_c   1.000
_cell.angle_alpha   90.00
_cell.angle_beta   90.00
_cell.angle_gamma   90.00
#
_symmetry.space_group_name_H-M   'P 1'
#
loop_
_entity.id
_entity.type
_entity.pdbx_description
1 polymer ?
#
loop_
_entity_poly.entity_id
_entity_poly.type
_entity_poly.pdbx_seq_one_letter_code
_entity_poly.pdbx_strand_id
1 'polypeptide(L)'
;MPYKFFNGSDSFHVLHWGRYRYLIAAFGLEVLYDGHHNVRVRLPNTFSEKVCGLCGNMDSQTSNDFRMKNGTLTENAAHFGNSWKIGDENNKDVDDDGTTLLLNATLKEKARRNESCGMLLLEDGPFAACHSKFDPHVFLEDCIFEYVVRDMDEEALCEALESYFVTCSADGMKMQTWRKPDLCPLQCPSNSSLHNVHSRHCCNLLQI
;
A
#
# COMPACT_ATOMS: atom_id res chain seq x y z
N MET A 1 -0.74 -0.02 -23.45
CA MET A 1 -2.01 -0.58 -23.94
C MET A 1 -2.57 -1.51 -22.88
N PRO A 2 -3.90 -1.56 -22.65
CA PRO A 2 -4.48 -2.52 -21.71
C PRO A 2 -4.28 -3.94 -22.25
N TYR A 3 -3.76 -4.85 -21.42
CA TYR A 3 -3.67 -6.27 -21.75
C TYR A 3 -5.00 -6.94 -21.40
N LYS A 4 -5.51 -7.81 -22.28
CA LYS A 4 -6.74 -8.56 -22.04
C LYS A 4 -6.49 -10.03 -22.30
N PHE A 5 -6.92 -10.87 -21.37
CA PHE A 5 -6.88 -12.32 -21.49
C PHE A 5 -8.30 -12.89 -21.40
N PHE A 6 -8.60 -13.84 -22.27
CA PHE A 6 -9.88 -14.54 -22.32
C PHE A 6 -9.65 -16.03 -22.53
N ASN A 7 -10.13 -16.86 -21.62
CA ASN A 7 -10.18 -18.32 -21.75
C ASN A 7 -11.45 -18.87 -21.10
N GLY A 8 -12.56 -18.92 -21.86
CA GLY A 8 -13.85 -19.38 -21.33
C GLY A 8 -14.40 -18.45 -20.24
N SER A 9 -14.69 -18.99 -19.05
CA SER A 9 -15.11 -18.21 -17.87
C SER A 9 -13.99 -17.38 -17.25
N ASP A 10 -12.73 -17.74 -17.54
CA ASP A 10 -11.56 -17.12 -16.93
C ASP A 10 -11.07 -16.00 -17.84
N SER A 11 -11.42 -14.77 -17.47
CA SER A 11 -10.92 -13.58 -18.15
C SER A 11 -10.43 -12.56 -17.15
N PHE A 12 -9.40 -11.82 -17.55
CA PHE A 12 -8.90 -10.68 -16.80
C PHE A 12 -8.39 -9.62 -17.75
N HIS A 13 -8.36 -8.39 -17.27
CA HIS A 13 -7.73 -7.29 -17.98
C HIS A 13 -6.80 -6.54 -17.05
N VAL A 14 -5.68 -6.06 -17.61
CA VAL A 14 -4.67 -5.28 -16.91
C VAL A 14 -4.69 -3.89 -17.49
N LEU A 15 -4.98 -2.91 -16.64
CA LEU A 15 -4.90 -1.49 -16.92
C LEU A 15 -3.59 -0.96 -16.35
N HIS A 16 -2.96 -0.04 -17.06
CA HIS A 16 -1.79 0.67 -16.56
C HIS A 16 -2.23 2.05 -16.11
N TRP A 17 -1.91 2.38 -14.86
CA TRP A 17 -2.08 3.70 -14.29
C TRP A 17 -0.70 4.16 -13.87
N GLY A 18 0.01 4.81 -14.81
CA GLY A 18 1.47 5.01 -14.80
C GLY A 18 2.29 3.84 -14.25
N ARG A 19 2.84 3.92 -13.02
CA ARG A 19 3.65 2.82 -12.44
C ARG A 19 2.80 1.67 -11.95
N TYR A 20 1.55 1.94 -11.60
CA TYR A 20 0.63 0.93 -11.11
C TYR A 20 0.06 0.08 -12.25
N ARG A 21 0.00 -1.23 -11.98
CA ARG A 21 -0.69 -2.24 -12.78
C ARG A 21 -1.96 -2.59 -12.01
N TYR A 22 -3.11 -2.44 -12.66
CA TYR A 22 -4.40 -2.74 -12.09
C TYR A 22 -5.03 -3.91 -12.85
N LEU A 23 -5.03 -5.09 -12.22
CA LEU A 23 -5.62 -6.31 -12.75
C LEU A 23 -7.04 -6.44 -12.22
N ILE A 24 -7.99 -6.68 -13.13
CA ILE A 24 -9.38 -6.96 -12.81
C ILE A 24 -9.74 -8.29 -13.45
N ALA A 25 -10.06 -9.28 -12.62
CA ALA A 25 -10.51 -10.58 -13.06
C ALA A 25 -12.04 -10.66 -13.08
N ALA A 26 -12.60 -11.48 -13.97
CA ALA A 26 -14.05 -11.61 -14.16
C ALA A 26 -14.79 -12.11 -12.92
N PHE A 27 -14.12 -12.87 -12.04
CA PHE A 27 -14.68 -13.33 -10.77
C PHE A 27 -14.63 -12.26 -9.65
N GLY A 28 -14.25 -11.02 -9.98
CA GLY A 28 -14.29 -9.86 -9.09
C GLY A 28 -13.02 -9.61 -8.28
N LEU A 29 -11.96 -10.40 -8.47
CA LEU A 29 -10.64 -10.07 -7.92
C LEU A 29 -10.10 -8.81 -8.59
N GLU A 30 -9.66 -7.87 -7.76
CA GLU A 30 -8.92 -6.70 -8.18
C GLU A 30 -7.55 -6.68 -7.50
N VAL A 31 -6.48 -6.49 -8.27
CA VAL A 31 -5.12 -6.34 -7.77
C VAL A 31 -4.53 -5.05 -8.30
N LEU A 32 -4.14 -4.16 -7.40
CA LEU A 32 -3.39 -2.95 -7.72
C LEU A 32 -1.96 -3.14 -7.22
N TYR A 33 -0.98 -3.08 -8.12
CA TYR A 33 0.43 -3.32 -7.79
C TYR A 33 1.33 -2.29 -8.46
N ASP A 34 2.21 -1.66 -7.69
CA ASP A 34 3.08 -0.57 -8.16
C ASP A 34 4.40 -1.05 -8.78
N GLY A 35 4.73 -2.34 -8.69
CA GLY A 35 6.01 -2.87 -9.14
C GLY A 35 7.14 -2.77 -8.13
N HIS A 36 6.89 -2.27 -6.92
CA HIS A 36 7.91 -1.97 -5.92
C HIS A 36 7.46 -2.39 -4.52
N HIS A 37 6.74 -1.55 -3.79
CA HIS A 37 6.45 -1.72 -2.37
C HIS A 37 4.95 -1.90 -2.05
N ASN A 38 4.05 -1.58 -2.97
CA ASN A 38 2.61 -1.52 -2.70
C ASN A 38 1.83 -2.54 -3.52
N VAL A 39 1.16 -3.47 -2.83
CA VAL A 39 0.14 -4.34 -3.39
C VAL A 39 -1.17 -4.19 -2.62
N ARG A 40 -2.27 -4.05 -3.34
CA ARG A 40 -3.63 -4.03 -2.78
C ARG A 40 -4.49 -5.05 -3.49
N VAL A 41 -5.16 -5.88 -2.70
CA VAL A 41 -6.08 -6.90 -3.17
C VAL A 41 -7.49 -6.55 -2.70
N ARG A 42 -8.48 -6.59 -3.60
CA ARG A 42 -9.90 -6.51 -3.24
C ARG A 42 -10.60 -7.76 -3.76
N LEU A 43 -11.44 -8.32 -2.91
CA LEU A 43 -12.25 -9.49 -3.19
C LEU A 43 -13.72 -9.21 -2.87
N PRO A 44 -14.67 -9.77 -3.64
CA PRO A 44 -16.08 -9.74 -3.29
C PRO A 44 -16.34 -10.56 -2.02
N ASN A 45 -17.36 -10.18 -1.24
CA ASN A 45 -17.76 -10.89 -0.01
C ASN A 45 -18.12 -12.37 -0.22
N THR A 46 -18.34 -12.82 -1.46
CA THR A 46 -18.53 -14.24 -1.79
C THR A 46 -17.32 -15.12 -1.46
N PHE A 47 -16.15 -14.51 -1.25
CA PHE A 47 -14.90 -15.16 -0.83
C PHE A 47 -14.68 -15.20 0.69
N SER A 48 -15.61 -14.65 1.49
CA SER A 48 -15.59 -14.77 2.95
C SER A 48 -15.41 -16.24 3.36
N GLU A 49 -14.45 -16.50 4.26
CA GLU A 49 -14.08 -17.84 4.75
C GLU A 49 -13.57 -18.82 3.68
N LYS A 50 -13.33 -18.36 2.45
CA LYS A 50 -12.84 -19.18 1.32
C LYS A 50 -11.42 -18.83 0.88
N VAL A 51 -10.78 -17.91 1.59
CA VAL A 51 -9.40 -17.50 1.35
C VAL A 51 -8.54 -17.83 2.55
N CYS A 52 -7.24 -17.94 2.31
CA CYS A 52 -6.24 -18.10 3.33
C CYS A 52 -4.92 -17.50 2.83
N GLY A 53 -4.11 -17.00 3.76
CA GLY A 53 -2.82 -16.39 3.45
C GLY A 53 -2.49 -15.26 4.42
N LEU A 54 -1.54 -14.42 4.03
CA LEU A 54 -1.08 -13.29 4.84
C LEU A 54 -2.14 -12.21 5.07
N CYS A 55 -3.21 -12.18 4.26
CA CYS A 55 -4.35 -11.27 4.42
C CYS A 55 -5.50 -11.90 5.23
N GLY A 56 -5.26 -13.00 5.94
CA GLY A 56 -6.28 -13.67 6.77
C GLY A 56 -7.25 -14.54 5.97
N ASN A 57 -8.42 -14.78 6.55
CA ASN A 57 -9.47 -15.65 6.00
C ASN A 57 -10.77 -14.90 5.60
N MET A 58 -10.81 -13.58 5.80
CA MET A 58 -11.93 -12.71 5.46
C MET A 58 -13.25 -13.09 6.17
N ASP A 59 -13.21 -13.60 7.40
CA ASP A 59 -14.41 -13.96 8.19
C ASP A 59 -14.94 -12.82 9.08
N SER A 60 -14.35 -11.64 8.96
CA SER A 60 -14.62 -10.45 9.79
C SER A 60 -14.20 -10.57 11.27
N GLN A 61 -13.41 -11.58 11.64
CA GLN A 61 -12.87 -11.78 12.99
C GLN A 61 -11.35 -11.56 13.01
N THR A 62 -10.94 -10.32 13.25
CA THR A 62 -9.52 -9.94 13.25
C THR A 62 -8.66 -10.69 14.27
N SER A 63 -9.26 -11.21 15.34
CA SER A 63 -8.56 -11.97 16.39
C SER A 63 -8.01 -13.31 15.91
N ASN A 64 -8.44 -13.81 14.75
CA ASN A 64 -7.99 -15.10 14.22
C ASN A 64 -7.18 -14.99 12.90
N ASP A 65 -6.90 -13.77 12.44
CA ASP A 65 -6.26 -13.53 11.14
C ASP A 65 -4.81 -14.04 11.09
N PHE A 66 -4.14 -14.15 12.25
CA PHE A 66 -2.81 -14.77 12.36
C PHE A 66 -2.89 -16.31 12.39
N ARG A 67 -3.72 -16.87 11.51
CA ARG A 67 -3.81 -18.31 11.28
C ARG A 67 -2.69 -18.76 10.36
N MET A 68 -1.79 -19.58 10.90
CA MET A 68 -0.67 -20.16 10.16
C MET A 68 -1.17 -21.18 9.12
N LYS A 69 -0.31 -21.51 8.16
CA LYS A 69 -0.61 -22.45 7.05
C LYS A 69 -1.05 -23.85 7.51
N ASN A 70 -0.61 -24.30 8.68
CA ASN A 70 -1.02 -25.57 9.30
C ASN A 70 -2.38 -25.50 10.03
N GLY A 71 -3.03 -24.32 10.04
CA GLY A 71 -4.32 -24.09 10.67
C GLY A 71 -4.27 -23.59 12.12
N THR A 72 -3.09 -23.58 12.78
CA THR A 72 -2.94 -23.10 14.17
C THR A 72 -2.81 -21.58 14.23
N LEU A 73 -3.22 -20.97 15.35
CA LEU A 73 -3.08 -19.53 15.59
C LEU A 73 -1.74 -19.20 16.25
N THR A 74 -1.23 -18.00 15.97
CA THR A 74 -0.09 -17.40 16.67
C THR A 74 -0.36 -15.93 16.96
N GLU A 75 0.30 -15.38 17.96
CA GLU A 75 0.30 -13.94 18.24
C GLU A 75 1.54 -13.24 17.68
N ASN A 76 2.53 -14.00 17.19
CA ASN A 76 3.78 -13.47 16.65
C ASN A 76 3.68 -13.32 15.13
N ALA A 77 3.87 -12.09 14.64
CA ALA A 77 3.73 -11.76 13.22
C ALA A 77 4.80 -12.44 12.35
N ALA A 78 6.03 -12.62 12.85
CA ALA A 78 7.07 -13.31 12.11
C ALA A 78 6.77 -14.81 11.98
N HIS A 79 6.31 -15.47 13.04
CA HIS A 79 5.86 -16.86 12.97
C HIS A 79 4.72 -17.03 11.97
N PHE A 80 3.74 -16.11 12.00
CA PHE A 80 2.66 -16.07 11.02
C PHE A 80 3.21 -15.95 9.59
N GLY A 81 4.06 -14.95 9.33
CA GLY A 81 4.68 -14.71 8.04
C GLY A 81 5.51 -15.88 7.52
N ASN A 82 6.39 -16.42 8.36
CA ASN A 82 7.25 -17.56 8.04
C ASN A 82 6.43 -18.81 7.67
N SER A 83 5.30 -19.04 8.33
CA SER A 83 4.43 -20.20 8.07
C SER A 83 3.83 -20.20 6.66
N TRP A 84 3.67 -19.02 6.04
CA TRP A 84 3.07 -18.84 4.71
C TRP A 84 4.08 -18.84 3.57
N LYS A 85 5.37 -19.07 3.83
CA LYS A 85 6.40 -19.16 2.79
C LYS A 85 6.07 -20.24 1.75
N ILE A 86 6.41 -19.93 0.50
CA ILE A 86 6.33 -20.81 -0.66
C ILE A 86 7.66 -20.66 -1.43
N GLY A 87 8.26 -21.77 -1.86
CA GLY A 87 9.52 -21.75 -2.59
C GLY A 87 10.70 -22.29 -1.77
N ASP A 88 11.89 -21.78 -2.05
CA ASP A 88 13.17 -22.29 -1.55
C ASP A 88 13.21 -22.39 0.00
N GLU A 89 13.37 -23.63 0.49
CA GLU A 89 13.52 -23.93 1.92
C GLU A 89 14.78 -23.30 2.54
N ASN A 90 15.73 -22.84 1.71
CA ASN A 90 16.91 -22.12 2.17
C ASN A 90 16.62 -20.66 2.56
N ASN A 91 15.41 -20.14 2.30
CA ASN A 91 15.00 -18.83 2.82
C ASN A 91 14.89 -18.91 4.34
N LYS A 92 15.86 -18.28 5.02
CA LYS A 92 15.90 -18.21 6.48
C LYS A 92 14.60 -17.62 7.02
N ASP A 93 14.12 -18.21 8.10
CA ASP A 93 13.06 -17.61 8.90
C ASP A 93 13.50 -16.25 9.41
N VAL A 94 12.57 -15.29 9.41
CA VAL A 94 12.73 -14.09 10.23
C VAL A 94 12.63 -14.53 11.68
N ASP A 95 13.67 -14.25 12.46
CA ASP A 95 13.67 -14.46 13.90
C ASP A 95 13.13 -13.18 14.56
N ASP A 96 11.99 -13.31 15.22
CA ASP A 96 11.37 -12.26 16.03
C ASP A 96 11.16 -12.85 17.41
N ASP A 97 11.96 -12.39 18.36
CA ASP A 97 11.88 -12.78 19.76
C ASP A 97 10.63 -12.19 20.46
N GLY A 98 9.79 -11.48 19.72
CA GLY A 98 8.58 -10.82 20.21
C GLY A 98 8.90 -9.51 20.93
N THR A 99 10.14 -9.02 20.86
CA THR A 99 10.49 -7.73 21.45
C THR A 99 10.06 -6.59 20.54
N THR A 100 9.43 -5.59 21.14
CA THR A 100 9.07 -4.38 20.40
C THR A 100 10.34 -3.62 20.03
N LEU A 101 10.52 -3.36 18.73
CA LEU A 101 11.61 -2.52 18.26
C LEU A 101 11.50 -1.12 18.89
N LEU A 102 12.51 -0.76 19.69
CA LEU A 102 12.61 0.56 20.30
C LEU A 102 13.15 1.56 19.29
N LEU A 103 12.26 2.26 18.63
CA LEU A 103 12.59 3.37 17.74
C LEU A 103 13.08 4.59 18.51
N ASN A 104 14.01 5.35 17.93
CA ASN A 104 14.54 6.57 18.52
C ASN A 104 13.43 7.62 18.71
N ALA A 105 13.16 8.01 19.96
CA ALA A 105 12.08 8.93 20.29
C ALA A 105 12.20 10.30 19.59
N THR A 106 13.42 10.83 19.48
CA THR A 106 13.67 12.10 18.78
C THR A 106 13.35 12.01 17.29
N LEU A 107 13.68 10.88 16.65
CA LEU A 107 13.33 10.64 15.24
C LEU A 107 11.83 10.46 15.06
N LYS A 108 11.14 9.76 15.98
CA LYS A 108 9.68 9.66 15.96
C LYS A 108 9.01 11.03 16.02
N GLU A 109 9.43 11.90 16.93
CA GLU A 109 8.90 13.26 17.02
C GLU A 109 9.20 14.08 15.76
N LYS A 110 10.40 13.91 15.18
CA LYS A 110 10.74 14.54 13.90
C LYS A 110 9.83 14.08 12.76
N ALA A 111 9.54 12.77 12.68
CA ALA A 111 8.68 12.15 11.68
C ALA A 111 7.20 12.53 11.84
N ARG A 112 6.74 12.79 13.07
CA ARG A 112 5.37 13.24 13.38
C ARG A 112 5.04 14.66 12.89
N ARG A 113 6.04 15.45 12.49
CA ARG A 113 5.81 16.82 12.03
C ARG A 113 5.06 16.88 10.71
N ASN A 114 4.41 18.01 10.45
CA ASN A 114 3.56 18.21 9.26
C ASN A 114 4.35 18.22 7.95
N GLU A 115 5.64 18.50 7.98
CA GLU A 115 6.54 18.39 6.83
C GLU A 115 6.88 16.93 6.48
N SER A 116 6.49 15.98 7.32
CA SER A 116 6.69 14.54 7.15
C SER A 116 5.35 13.80 7.30
N CYS A 117 5.26 12.78 8.17
CA CYS A 117 4.06 11.94 8.30
C CYS A 117 2.85 12.68 8.87
N GLY A 118 3.06 13.76 9.64
CA GLY A 118 1.98 14.55 10.24
C GLY A 118 1.00 15.17 9.23
N MET A 119 1.42 15.34 7.97
CA MET A 119 0.55 15.81 6.88
C MET A 119 -0.70 14.95 6.70
N LEU A 120 -0.61 13.66 7.03
CA LEU A 120 -1.72 12.71 6.94
C LEU A 120 -2.91 13.10 7.82
N LEU A 121 -2.69 13.84 8.92
CA LEU A 121 -3.73 14.24 9.87
C LEU A 121 -4.33 15.63 9.62
N LEU A 122 -3.78 16.42 8.69
CA LEU A 122 -4.23 17.79 8.48
C LEU A 122 -5.68 17.82 7.98
N GLU A 123 -6.60 18.38 8.78
CA GLU A 123 -8.04 18.48 8.48
C GLU A 123 -8.33 19.30 7.21
N ASP A 124 -7.52 20.33 6.94
CA ASP A 124 -7.57 21.12 5.70
C ASP A 124 -6.42 20.77 4.74
N GLY A 125 -5.79 19.61 4.97
CA GLY A 125 -4.63 19.14 4.22
C GLY A 125 -4.97 18.44 2.90
N PRO A 126 -3.94 18.01 2.15
CA PRO A 126 -4.17 17.36 0.87
C PRO A 126 -4.86 16.00 1.00
N PHE A 127 -4.83 15.42 2.20
CA PHE A 127 -5.41 14.13 2.53
C PHE A 127 -6.82 14.19 3.17
N ALA A 128 -7.33 15.38 3.46
CA ALA A 128 -8.57 15.59 4.22
C ALA A 128 -9.79 14.81 3.70
N ALA A 129 -9.97 14.78 2.37
CA ALA A 129 -11.10 14.08 1.75
C ALA A 129 -11.13 12.57 2.08
N CYS A 130 -9.98 11.98 2.42
CA CYS A 130 -9.85 10.55 2.70
C CYS A 130 -10.24 10.15 4.12
N HIS A 131 -10.12 11.08 5.07
CA HIS A 131 -10.37 10.83 6.50
C HIS A 131 -11.77 10.28 6.75
N SER A 132 -12.74 10.66 5.91
CA SER A 132 -14.14 10.19 5.99
C SER A 132 -14.32 8.69 5.77
N LYS A 133 -13.37 8.01 5.12
CA LYS A 133 -13.46 6.59 4.76
C LYS A 133 -12.34 5.74 5.33
N PHE A 134 -11.13 6.28 5.40
CA PHE A 134 -9.95 5.56 5.86
C PHE A 134 -9.31 6.35 6.99
N ASP A 135 -9.24 5.76 8.18
CA ASP A 135 -8.64 6.39 9.37
C ASP A 135 -7.16 6.71 9.11
N PRO A 136 -6.75 7.99 9.13
CA PRO A 136 -5.37 8.37 8.86
C PRO A 136 -4.39 7.97 9.98
N HIS A 137 -4.85 7.63 11.19
CA HIS A 137 -3.95 7.33 12.31
C HIS A 137 -3.17 6.03 12.09
N VAL A 138 -3.77 5.02 11.47
CA VAL A 138 -3.07 3.77 11.13
C VAL A 138 -1.93 4.06 10.16
N PHE A 139 -2.20 4.84 9.11
CA PHE A 139 -1.20 5.24 8.12
C PHE A 139 -0.12 6.17 8.70
N LEU A 140 -0.47 6.99 9.69
CA LEU A 140 0.50 7.84 10.39
C LEU A 140 1.52 7.00 11.15
N GLU A 141 1.06 6.03 11.95
CA GLU A 141 1.97 5.18 12.73
C GLU A 141 2.84 4.32 11.81
N ASP A 142 2.28 3.77 10.74
CA ASP A 142 3.04 3.03 9.72
C ASP A 142 4.09 3.94 9.05
N CYS A 143 3.72 5.17 8.68
CA CYS A 143 4.65 6.14 8.10
C CYS A 143 5.81 6.47 9.04
N ILE A 144 5.53 6.70 10.33
CA ILE A 144 6.56 6.99 11.33
C ILE A 144 7.48 5.78 11.50
N PHE A 145 6.92 4.58 11.57
CA PHE A 145 7.68 3.36 11.71
C PHE A 145 8.65 3.17 10.53
N GLU A 146 8.13 3.19 9.30
CA GLU A 146 8.90 3.01 8.06
C GLU A 146 9.98 4.08 7.89
N TYR A 147 9.62 5.36 8.12
CA TYR A 147 10.56 6.46 7.96
C TYR A 147 11.70 6.39 8.98
N VAL A 148 11.40 6.02 10.24
CA VAL A 148 12.42 5.95 11.30
C VAL A 148 13.29 4.70 11.19
N VAL A 149 12.71 3.54 10.88
CA VAL A 149 13.50 2.28 10.76
C VAL A 149 14.42 2.31 9.54
N ARG A 150 14.10 3.14 8.55
CA ARG A 150 14.94 3.41 7.37
C ARG A 150 15.77 4.68 7.53
N ASP A 151 16.18 5.03 8.75
CA ASP A 151 17.10 6.12 9.05
C ASP A 151 16.70 7.50 8.47
N MET A 152 15.40 7.79 8.46
CA MET A 152 14.84 9.01 7.89
C MET A 152 15.12 9.16 6.39
N ASP A 153 15.10 8.05 5.64
CA ASP A 153 15.17 8.03 4.19
C ASP A 153 13.92 8.68 3.56
N GLU A 154 14.13 9.71 2.75
CA GLU A 154 13.05 10.42 2.06
C GLU A 154 12.26 9.52 1.12
N GLU A 155 12.87 8.48 0.54
CA GLU A 155 12.13 7.50 -0.25
C GLU A 155 11.08 6.79 0.62
N ALA A 156 11.42 6.38 1.84
CA ALA A 156 10.50 5.75 2.79
C ALA A 156 9.30 6.65 3.12
N LEU A 157 9.57 7.93 3.39
CA LEU A 157 8.52 8.92 3.63
C LEU A 157 7.58 9.03 2.43
N CYS A 158 8.14 9.11 1.22
CA CYS A 158 7.35 9.24 0.00
C CYS A 158 6.50 8.01 -0.30
N GLU A 159 7.02 6.80 -0.04
CA GLU A 159 6.29 5.55 -0.19
C GLU A 159 5.13 5.45 0.81
N ALA A 160 5.37 5.80 2.08
CA ALA A 160 4.33 5.81 3.11
C ALA A 160 3.19 6.80 2.80
N LEU A 161 3.53 8.04 2.42
CA LEU A 161 2.54 9.04 2.01
C LEU A 161 1.77 8.63 0.75
N GLU A 162 2.46 8.02 -0.22
CA GLU A 162 1.86 7.51 -1.45
C GLU A 162 0.89 6.34 -1.18
N SER A 163 1.18 5.47 -0.22
CA SER A 163 0.29 4.38 0.19
C SER A 163 -1.08 4.89 0.64
N TYR A 164 -1.12 5.93 1.49
CA TYR A 164 -2.39 6.54 1.88
C TYR A 164 -3.07 7.20 0.69
N PHE A 165 -2.33 8.03 -0.07
CA PHE A 165 -2.84 8.67 -1.28
C PHE A 165 -3.53 7.66 -2.20
N VAL A 166 -2.85 6.58 -2.57
CA VAL A 166 -3.36 5.55 -3.49
C VAL A 166 -4.56 4.81 -2.90
N THR A 167 -4.57 4.56 -1.59
CA THR A 167 -5.71 3.93 -0.92
C THR A 167 -7.01 4.69 -1.12
N CYS A 168 -6.99 6.00 -0.85
CA CYS A 168 -8.14 6.88 -0.99
C CYS A 168 -8.57 7.00 -2.45
N SER A 169 -7.56 7.18 -3.29
CA SER A 169 -7.74 7.69 -4.62
C SER A 169 -8.07 6.58 -5.62
N ALA A 170 -7.75 5.32 -5.31
CA ALA A 170 -8.30 4.12 -5.95
C ALA A 170 -9.79 3.91 -5.64
N ASP A 171 -10.30 4.54 -4.57
CA ASP A 171 -11.72 4.53 -4.20
C ASP A 171 -12.48 5.73 -4.79
N GLY A 172 -11.91 6.40 -5.79
CA GLY A 172 -12.54 7.51 -6.52
C GLY A 172 -12.48 8.86 -5.81
N MET A 173 -11.81 8.95 -4.65
CA MET A 173 -11.66 10.20 -3.92
C MET A 173 -10.76 11.20 -4.66
N LYS A 174 -11.19 12.46 -4.67
CA LYS A 174 -10.44 13.58 -5.26
C LYS A 174 -9.59 14.25 -4.18
N MET A 175 -8.32 13.86 -4.13
CA MET A 175 -7.34 14.38 -3.17
C MET A 175 -6.67 15.65 -3.70
N GLN A 176 -6.23 16.57 -2.84
CA GLN A 176 -5.41 17.70 -3.30
C GLN A 176 -3.97 17.24 -3.60
N THR A 177 -3.17 18.12 -4.20
CA THR A 177 -1.75 17.84 -4.45
C THR A 177 -0.98 17.83 -3.13
N TRP A 178 -0.31 16.72 -2.83
CA TRP A 178 0.53 16.58 -1.64
C TRP A 178 2.03 16.68 -1.95
N ARG A 179 2.45 16.26 -3.14
CA ARG A 179 3.85 16.35 -3.60
C ARG A 179 4.24 17.79 -3.93
N LYS A 180 5.46 18.19 -3.56
CA LYS A 180 6.04 19.52 -3.78
C LYS A 180 7.47 19.38 -4.31
N PRO A 181 8.09 20.45 -4.88
CA PRO A 181 9.48 20.39 -5.34
C PRO A 181 10.47 19.93 -4.26
N ASP A 182 10.19 20.26 -3.00
CA ASP A 182 10.95 19.93 -1.80
C ASP A 182 10.38 18.74 -1.00
N LEU A 183 9.27 18.14 -1.45
CA LEU A 183 8.64 16.98 -0.80
C LEU A 183 8.17 15.98 -1.86
N CYS A 184 8.92 14.89 -1.98
CA CYS A 184 8.58 13.79 -2.88
C CYS A 184 8.37 14.20 -4.35
N PRO A 185 9.32 14.92 -4.98
CA PRO A 185 9.17 15.39 -6.34
C PRO A 185 9.03 14.24 -7.33
N LEU A 186 8.09 14.34 -8.27
CA LEU A 186 7.98 13.39 -9.38
C LEU A 186 8.93 13.79 -10.50
N GLN A 187 9.82 12.87 -10.88
CA GLN A 187 10.61 13.01 -12.10
C GLN A 187 9.90 12.34 -13.27
N CYS A 188 9.55 13.15 -14.27
CA CYS A 188 8.95 12.66 -15.50
C CYS A 188 10.02 12.31 -16.54
N PRO A 189 9.90 11.16 -17.24
CA PRO A 189 10.72 10.86 -18.41
C PRO A 189 10.68 12.00 -19.44
N SER A 190 11.72 12.09 -20.26
CA SER A 190 11.78 13.06 -21.36
C SER A 190 10.53 13.00 -22.24
N ASN A 191 9.96 14.15 -22.61
CA ASN A 191 8.70 14.31 -23.36
C ASN A 191 7.40 13.89 -22.61
N SER A 192 7.45 13.82 -21.28
CA SER A 192 6.26 13.65 -20.45
C SER A 192 6.14 14.76 -19.40
N SER A 193 4.91 15.10 -19.03
CA SER A 193 4.60 16.06 -17.96
C SER A 193 3.54 15.51 -17.03
N LEU A 194 3.41 16.11 -15.85
CA LEU A 194 2.28 15.84 -14.97
C LEU A 194 1.00 16.35 -15.65
N HIS A 195 0.15 15.41 -16.07
CA HIS A 195 -1.06 15.74 -16.84
C HIS A 195 -2.07 16.58 -16.05
N ASN A 196 -2.02 16.54 -14.71
CA ASN A 196 -2.80 17.36 -13.79
C ASN A 196 -2.06 17.45 -12.44
N VAL A 197 -2.41 18.45 -11.60
CA VAL A 197 -1.89 18.57 -10.23
C VAL A 197 -2.37 17.43 -9.32
N HIS A 198 -3.44 16.73 -9.72
CA HIS A 198 -3.92 15.48 -9.11
C HIS A 198 -3.37 14.23 -9.81
N SER A 199 -2.60 14.40 -10.90
CA SER A 199 -2.08 13.28 -11.68
C SER A 199 -0.97 12.59 -10.94
N ARG A 200 -1.14 11.28 -10.87
CA ARG A 200 -0.36 10.33 -10.09
C ARG A 200 0.88 9.86 -10.87
N HIS A 201 1.00 10.32 -12.12
CA HIS A 201 1.90 9.81 -13.16
C HIS A 201 2.15 10.86 -14.25
N CYS A 202 3.27 10.69 -14.94
CA CYS A 202 3.64 11.49 -16.10
C CYS A 202 2.94 10.96 -17.36
N CYS A 203 2.37 11.86 -18.15
CA CYS A 203 1.77 11.55 -19.46
C CYS A 203 2.63 12.14 -20.57
N ASN A 204 2.74 11.41 -21.68
CA ASN A 204 3.42 11.91 -22.87
C ASN A 204 2.69 13.12 -23.44
N LEU A 205 3.46 14.15 -23.81
CA LEU A 205 2.96 15.40 -24.41
C LEU A 205 2.23 15.20 -25.76
N LEU A 206 2.30 14.01 -26.35
CA LEU A 206 1.70 13.65 -27.64
C LEU A 206 0.32 12.97 -27.51
N GLN A 207 -0.21 12.82 -26.30
CA GLN A 207 -1.53 12.22 -26.03
C GLN A 207 -2.49 13.17 -25.31
N ILE A 208 -2.19 14.47 -25.32
CA ILE A 208 -3.04 15.57 -24.82
C ILE A 208 -3.73 16.23 -26.00
#